data_AF-A0A1V5ZKS3-F1
#
_entry.id   AF-A0A1V5ZKS3-F1
#
_cell.length_a   1.000
_cell.length_b   1.000
_cell.length_c   1.000
_cell.angle_alpha   90.00
_cell.angle_beta   90.00
_cell.angle_gamma   90.00
#
_symmetry.space_group_name_H-M   'P 1'
#
loop_
_entity.id
_entity.type
_entity.pdbx_description
1 polymer ?
#
loop_
_entity_poly.entity_id
_entity_poly.type
_entity_poly.pdbx_seq_one_letter_code
_entity_poly.pdbx_strand_id
1 'polypeptide(L)' 'MSIQQSDPEIFQAIQDEQKRQLEGMELIASENYQSEAVLQAQSSVFANKYSE' A
#
# COMPACT_ATOMS: atom_id res chain seq x y z
N MET A 1 -3.06 -13.74 10.55
CA MET A 1 -4.41 -13.17 10.34
C MET A 1 -4.25 -12.09 9.30
N SER A 2 -4.99 -12.12 8.20
CA SER A 2 -4.89 -11.07 7.17
C SER A 2 -5.60 -9.81 7.62
N ILE A 3 -5.28 -8.65 7.02
CA ILE A 3 -5.98 -7.40 7.31
C ILE A 3 -7.48 -7.52 7.01
N GLN A 4 -7.86 -8.27 5.96
CA GLN A 4 -9.26 -8.60 5.66
C GLN A 4 -9.99 -9.28 6.82
N GLN A 5 -9.31 -10.10 7.62
CA GLN A 5 -9.89 -10.81 8.76
C GLN A 5 -9.84 -9.99 10.05
N SER A 6 -8.75 -9.26 10.28
CA SER A 6 -8.54 -8.49 11.52
C SER A 6 -9.21 -7.12 11.49
N ASP A 7 -9.29 -6.50 10.32
CA ASP A 7 -9.86 -5.17 10.09
C ASP A 7 -10.47 -5.07 8.67
N PRO A 8 -11.71 -5.58 8.49
CA PRO A 8 -12.38 -5.59 7.20
C PRO A 8 -12.65 -4.18 6.64
N GLU A 9 -12.81 -3.17 7.50
CA GLU A 9 -13.09 -1.79 7.10
C GLU A 9 -11.86 -1.16 6.42
N ILE A 10 -10.68 -1.31 7.04
CA ILE A 10 -9.42 -0.85 6.43
C ILE A 10 -9.11 -1.63 5.15
N PHE A 11 -9.37 -2.94 5.13
CA PHE A 11 -9.20 -3.73 3.91
C PHE A 11 -10.06 -3.17 2.76
N GLN A 12 -11.33 -2.84 3.02
CA GLN A 12 -12.21 -2.29 1.98
C GLN A 12 -11.70 -0.92 1.50
N ALA A 13 -11.26 -0.04 2.41
CA ALA A 13 -10.69 1.25 2.03
C ALA A 13 -9.46 1.12 1.12
N ILE A 14 -8.58 0.14 1.38
CA ILE A 14 -7.42 -0.15 0.52
C ILE A 14 -7.87 -0.60 -0.88
N GLN A 15 -8.88 -1.48 -0.96
CA GLN A 15 -9.41 -1.95 -2.24
C GLN A 15 -10.05 -0.83 -3.05
N ASP A 16 -10.80 0.06 -2.39
CA ASP A 16 -11.45 1.19 -3.03
C ASP A 16 -10.42 2.19 -3.59
N GLU A 17 -9.34 2.48 -2.85
CA GLU A 17 -8.25 3.34 -3.33
C GLU A 17 -7.46 2.69 -4.46
N GLN A 18 -7.18 1.39 -4.38
CA GLN A 18 -6.52 0.66 -5.47
C GLN A 18 -7.35 0.75 -6.76
N LYS A 19 -8.67 0.59 -6.65
CA LYS A 19 -9.58 0.75 -7.78
C LYS A 19 -9.56 2.18 -8.34
N ARG A 20 -9.62 3.19 -7.47
CA ARG A 20 -9.55 4.61 -7.85
C ARG A 20 -8.28 4.90 -8.65
N GLN A 21 -7.14 4.41 -8.19
CA GLN A 21 -5.84 4.59 -8.84
C GLN A 21 -5.73 3.88 -10.20
N LEU A 22 -6.39 2.74 -10.37
CA LEU A 22 -6.38 1.96 -11.62
C LEU A 22 -7.32 2.54 -12.67
N GLU A 23 -8.47 3.05 -12.25
CA GLU A 23 -9.50 3.60 -13.14
C GLU A 23 -9.31 5.11 -13.38
N GLY A 24 -8.59 5.80 -12.50
CA GLY A 24 -8.29 7.22 -12.57
C GLY A 24 -7.14 7.57 -13.53
N MET A 25 -7.18 8.78 -14.07
CA MET A 25 -6.05 9.36 -14.78
C MET A 25 -5.23 10.23 -13.81
N GLU A 26 -4.11 9.69 -13.34
CA GLU A 26 -3.24 10.39 -12.39
C GLU A 26 -2.29 11.36 -13.11
N LEU A 27 -2.49 12.66 -12.89
CA LEU A 27 -1.74 13.74 -13.57
C LEU A 27 -0.87 14.56 -12.61
N ILE A 28 -0.77 14.15 -11.35
CA ILE A 28 0.08 14.79 -10.36
C ILE A 28 1.53 14.41 -10.68
N ALA A 29 2.31 15.37 -11.20
CA ALA A 29 3.64 15.12 -11.73
C ALA A 29 4.65 14.52 -10.73
N SER A 30 4.42 14.68 -9.43
CA SER A 30 5.26 14.14 -8.37
C SER A 30 4.86 12.74 -7.90
N GLU A 31 3.69 12.24 -8.32
CA GLU A 31 3.19 10.92 -7.93
C GLU A 31 3.61 9.85 -8.93
N ASN A 32 3.71 8.61 -8.46
CA ASN A 32 4.11 7.48 -9.28
C ASN A 32 3.62 6.16 -8.67
N TYR A 33 3.53 5.12 -9.50
CA TYR A 33 3.26 3.76 -9.06
C TYR A 33 4.58 3.05 -8.73
N GLN A 34 4.71 2.63 -7.47
CA GLN A 34 5.89 1.88 -7.02
C GLN A 34 5.86 0.45 -7.57
N SER A 35 7.04 -0.13 -7.79
CA SER A 35 7.15 -1.53 -8.17
C SER A 35 6.79 -2.45 -6.99
N GLU A 36 6.31 -3.66 -7.29
CA GLU A 36 5.98 -4.64 -6.26
C GLU A 36 7.17 -4.95 -5.35
N ALA A 37 8.39 -5.01 -5.90
CA ALA A 37 9.60 -5.24 -5.13
C ALA A 37 9.84 -4.15 -4.07
N VAL A 38 9.53 -2.89 -4.38
CA VAL A 38 9.65 -1.77 -3.42
C VAL A 38 8.60 -1.90 -2.31
N LEU A 39 7.34 -2.22 -2.66
CA LEU A 39 6.27 -2.43 -1.68
C LEU A 39 6.57 -3.59 -0.72
N GLN A 40 7.08 -4.71 -1.24
CA GLN A 40 7.49 -5.87 -0.43
C GLN A 40 8.61 -5.52 0.56
N ALA A 41 9.60 -4.73 0.13
CA ALA A 41 10.69 -4.29 1.00
C ALA A 41 10.18 -3.34 2.10
N GLN A 42 9.25 -2.45 1.78
CA GLN A 42 8.69 -1.47 2.71
C GLN A 42 7.93 -2.11 3.88
N SER A 43 7.21 -3.21 3.63
CA SER A 43 6.46 -3.97 4.67
C SER A 43 7.25 -5.16 5.23
N SER A 44 8.58 -5.12 5.18
CA SER A 44 9.44 -6.21 5.68
C SER A 44 9.81 -6.05 7.16
N VAL A 45 10.62 -6.99 7.66
CA VAL A 45 11.16 -6.99 9.04
C VAL A 45 11.97 -5.74 9.38
N PHE A 46 12.43 -4.97 8.39
CA PHE A 46 13.16 -3.72 8.62
C PHE A 46 12.35 -2.70 9.44
N ALA A 47 11.01 -2.72 9.37
CA ALA A 47 10.16 -1.84 10.17
C ALA A 47 10.30 -2.04 11.69
N ASN A 48 10.80 -3.20 12.13
CA ASN A 48 11.00 -3.52 13.54
C ASN A 48 12.39 -3.11 14.06
N LYS A 49 13.28 -2.65 13.17
CA LYS A 49 14.68 -2.42 13.50
C LYS A 49 14.89 -1.01 14.06
N TYR A 50 15.35 -0.94 15.31
CA TYR A 50 16.01 0.24 15.86
C TYR A 50 17.49 0.24 15.45
N SER A 51 18.02 1.36 14.98
CA SER A 51 19.35 1.45 14.37
C SER A 51 20.07 2.79 14.60
N GLU A 52 19.77 3.47 15.71
CA GLU A 52 20.67 4.47 16.28
C GLU A 52 21.75 3.81 17.15
#